data_AF-A0A397BTD8-F1
#
_entry.id   AF-A0A397BTD8-F1
#
_cell.length_a   1.000
_cell.length_b   1.000
_cell.length_c   1.000
_cell.angle_alpha   90.00
_cell.angle_beta   90.00
_cell.angle_gamma   90.00
#
_symmetry.space_group_name_H-M   'P 1'
#
loop_
_entity.id
_entity.type
_entity.pdbx_description
1 polymer ?
#
loop_
_entity_poly.entity_id
_entity_poly.type
_entity_poly.pdbx_seq_one_letter_code
_entity_poly.pdbx_strand_id
1 'polypeptide(L)'
;MSLLALPAPPKGADDSKVLLGLGGYPHLKRVEIAGRSLHKRVRNAARGRSLSMESVGDDAKVAAKLQEEAILDKYRKSIKGKQFLQLTMYQQLGLTDVMFDATPEQIKKAYHRVLIEHHPDKTLKDEDDPNYLAVQKAFHTLTDAQKKRAYDSQCEFDEWIPLGTEKIKTDDGKGTVDFYALYGPVFERNARFSEVKPVPLLGDDSTPLDDVTAFYNFWFQFDSWRDFTHNAEHDVDSAEHRDEKRFLMKKNEAAAKKLKKKEYARLATLVDRAKANDPRLRRVKQAAKDKKESEKRAKEAAAQAIIDAAKKAEADAAAAKAAAEEAEKASK
;
A
#
# COMPACT_ATOMS: atom_id res chain seq x y z
N MET A 1 -40.66 0.76 3.01
CA MET A 1 -41.84 0.04 3.54
C MET A 1 -43.07 0.80 3.08
N SER A 2 -43.77 0.29 2.07
CA SER A 2 -45.07 0.84 1.65
C SER A 2 -46.14 0.10 2.44
N LEU A 3 -46.76 0.75 3.42
CA LEU A 3 -47.84 0.16 4.20
C LEU A 3 -49.13 0.25 3.38
N LEU A 4 -49.66 -0.90 2.97
CA LEU A 4 -51.01 -1.01 2.41
C LEU A 4 -52.03 -0.69 3.51
N ALA A 5 -52.61 0.50 3.47
CA ALA A 5 -53.75 0.87 4.32
C ALA A 5 -55.06 0.48 3.62
N LEU A 6 -55.96 -0.17 4.35
CA LEU A 6 -57.32 -0.47 3.89
C LEU A 6 -58.13 0.84 3.76
N PRO A 7 -59.05 0.94 2.79
CA PRO A 7 -59.91 2.11 2.64
C PRO A 7 -60.85 2.28 3.84
N ALA A 8 -61.20 3.53 4.14
CA ALA A 8 -62.10 3.87 5.24
C ALA A 8 -63.53 3.34 4.99
N PRO A 9 -64.25 2.89 6.04
CA PRO A 9 -65.60 2.35 5.89
C PRO A 9 -66.62 3.44 5.51
N PRO A 10 -67.72 3.08 4.81
CA PRO A 10 -68.75 4.02 4.38
C PRO A 10 -69.51 4.62 5.58
N LYS A 11 -70.01 5.85 5.40
CA LYS A 11 -70.62 6.66 6.47
C LYS A 11 -72.12 6.40 6.69
N GLY A 12 -72.76 5.53 5.92
CA GLY A 12 -74.19 5.23 6.05
C GLY A 12 -74.64 4.05 5.19
N ALA A 13 -75.87 3.57 5.44
CA ALA A 13 -76.41 2.35 4.83
C ALA A 13 -76.87 2.50 3.36
N ASP A 14 -77.03 3.74 2.86
CA ASP A 14 -77.62 4.02 1.55
C ASP A 14 -76.59 4.36 0.45
N ASP A 15 -75.29 4.26 0.75
CA ASP A 15 -74.22 4.47 -0.24
C ASP A 15 -74.13 3.25 -1.18
N SER A 16 -74.96 3.25 -2.23
CA SER A 16 -75.14 2.13 -3.17
C SER A 16 -73.96 1.86 -4.12
N LYS A 17 -72.77 2.39 -3.82
CA LYS A 17 -71.50 2.01 -4.48
C LYS A 17 -70.74 0.91 -3.76
N VAL A 18 -71.33 0.29 -2.74
CA VAL A 18 -70.78 -0.90 -2.06
C VAL A 18 -71.67 -2.12 -2.35
N LEU A 19 -71.94 -2.40 -3.62
CA LEU A 19 -72.17 -3.79 -4.05
C LEU A 19 -70.79 -4.43 -4.23
N LEU A 20 -70.16 -4.78 -3.11
CA LEU A 20 -69.21 -5.88 -3.13
C LEU A 20 -70.01 -7.09 -3.60
N GLY A 21 -69.78 -7.52 -4.83
CA GLY A 21 -70.21 -8.82 -5.29
C GLY A 21 -69.61 -9.88 -4.38
N LEU A 22 -70.30 -10.21 -3.30
CA LEU A 22 -70.09 -11.41 -2.50
C LEU A 22 -70.58 -12.61 -3.33
N GLY A 23 -69.92 -12.80 -4.48
CA GLY A 23 -70.18 -13.81 -5.48
C GLY A 23 -68.88 -14.52 -5.79
N GLY A 24 -68.32 -15.15 -4.77
CA GLY A 24 -67.09 -15.92 -4.85
C GLY A 24 -66.48 -16.03 -3.48
N TYR A 25 -66.69 -17.16 -2.80
CA TYR A 25 -65.73 -17.59 -1.80
C TYR A 25 -64.34 -17.37 -2.39
N PRO A 26 -63.37 -16.76 -1.68
CA PRO A 26 -61.99 -16.89 -2.10
C PRO A 26 -61.76 -18.38 -2.12
N HIS A 27 -61.74 -18.95 -3.31
CA HIS A 27 -61.27 -20.29 -3.52
C HIS A 27 -59.80 -20.16 -3.17
N LEU A 28 -59.50 -20.37 -1.89
CA LEU A 28 -58.17 -20.71 -1.41
C LEU A 28 -57.88 -22.01 -2.14
N LYS A 29 -57.39 -21.86 -3.37
CA LYS A 29 -56.89 -22.96 -4.17
C LYS A 29 -55.83 -23.54 -3.26
N ARG A 30 -56.09 -24.74 -2.73
CA ARG A 30 -55.08 -25.50 -1.99
C ARG A 30 -53.98 -25.75 -3.01
N VAL A 31 -53.01 -24.84 -3.05
CA VAL A 31 -51.79 -25.05 -3.79
C VAL A 31 -51.02 -26.03 -2.93
N GLU A 32 -51.16 -27.31 -3.28
CA GLU A 32 -50.30 -28.32 -2.70
C GLU A 32 -48.86 -27.93 -3.06
N ILE A 33 -48.04 -27.82 -2.02
CA ILE A 33 -46.64 -27.52 -2.21
C ILE A 33 -46.06 -28.76 -2.89
N ALA A 34 -45.47 -28.59 -4.07
CA ALA A 34 -44.86 -29.66 -4.84
C ALA A 34 -43.39 -29.35 -5.14
N GLY A 35 -42.60 -30.39 -5.38
CA GLY A 35 -41.18 -30.26 -5.71
C GLY A 35 -40.31 -29.85 -4.52
N ARG A 36 -39.32 -28.98 -4.76
CA ARG A 36 -38.24 -28.67 -3.80
C ARG A 36 -38.75 -28.11 -2.47
N SER A 37 -39.82 -27.33 -2.50
CA SER A 37 -40.46 -26.75 -1.31
C SER A 37 -41.18 -27.80 -0.44
N LEU A 38 -41.76 -28.84 -1.05
CA LEU A 38 -42.39 -29.96 -0.32
C LEU A 38 -41.31 -30.80 0.37
N HIS A 39 -40.29 -31.21 -0.37
CA HIS A 39 -39.16 -31.97 0.18
C HIS A 39 -38.48 -31.23 1.34
N LYS A 40 -38.40 -29.90 1.27
CA LYS A 40 -37.87 -29.06 2.35
C LYS A 40 -38.75 -29.12 3.61
N ARG A 41 -40.08 -29.00 3.47
CA ARG A 41 -41.01 -29.10 4.61
C ARG A 41 -40.99 -30.49 5.26
N VAL A 42 -40.99 -31.54 4.45
CA VAL A 42 -40.90 -32.93 4.94
C VAL A 42 -39.58 -33.13 5.70
N ARG A 43 -38.46 -32.64 5.17
CA ARG A 43 -37.15 -32.68 5.85
C ARG A 43 -37.14 -31.90 7.17
N ASN A 44 -37.75 -30.73 7.20
CA ASN A 44 -37.85 -29.92 8.42
C ASN A 44 -38.68 -30.63 9.49
N ALA A 45 -39.84 -31.20 9.10
CA ALA A 45 -40.71 -31.97 9.98
C ALA A 45 -39.98 -33.21 10.54
N ALA A 46 -39.25 -33.95 9.70
CA ALA A 46 -38.46 -35.11 10.14
C ALA A 46 -37.33 -34.76 11.12
N ARG A 47 -36.85 -33.51 11.12
CA ARG A 47 -35.82 -33.00 12.03
C ARG A 47 -36.38 -32.25 13.23
N GLY A 48 -37.71 -32.26 13.44
CA GLY A 48 -38.37 -31.52 14.53
C GLY A 48 -38.28 -30.00 14.41
N ARG A 49 -38.01 -29.45 13.22
CA ARG A 49 -37.91 -28.00 12.96
C ARG A 49 -39.25 -27.44 12.47
N SER A 50 -39.48 -26.14 12.68
CA SER A 50 -40.73 -25.51 12.25
C SER A 50 -40.91 -25.56 10.72
N LEU A 51 -42.15 -25.75 10.28
CA LEU A 51 -42.53 -25.85 8.86
C LEU A 51 -42.33 -24.54 8.07
N SER A 52 -42.20 -23.43 8.79
CA SER A 52 -41.89 -22.09 8.27
C SER A 52 -40.42 -21.72 8.40
N MET A 53 -39.57 -22.58 8.97
CA MET A 53 -38.14 -22.30 9.08
C MET A 53 -37.51 -22.25 7.68
N GLU A 54 -37.25 -21.04 7.21
CA GLU A 54 -36.34 -20.84 6.09
C GLU A 54 -34.98 -21.39 6.51
N SER A 55 -34.46 -22.35 5.76
CA SER A 55 -33.07 -22.75 5.85
C SER A 55 -32.20 -21.56 5.43
N VAL A 56 -31.90 -20.66 6.36
CA VAL A 56 -30.81 -19.72 6.16
C VAL A 56 -29.56 -20.58 6.00
N GLY A 57 -29.02 -20.64 4.78
CA GLY A 57 -27.68 -21.16 4.55
C GLY A 57 -27.52 -22.68 4.44
N ASP A 58 -28.25 -23.35 3.55
CA ASP A 58 -27.66 -24.53 2.87
C ASP A 58 -26.92 -24.04 1.61
N ASP A 59 -27.54 -23.19 0.79
CA ASP A 59 -26.91 -22.64 -0.42
C ASP A 59 -25.69 -21.76 -0.10
N ALA A 60 -25.78 -20.92 0.95
CA ALA A 60 -24.64 -20.13 1.41
C ALA A 60 -23.50 -20.99 1.98
N LYS A 61 -23.81 -22.14 2.62
CA LYS A 61 -22.79 -23.10 3.08
C LYS A 61 -22.15 -23.85 1.92
N VAL A 62 -22.94 -24.21 0.91
CA VAL A 62 -22.42 -24.82 -0.33
C VAL A 62 -21.52 -23.83 -1.06
N ALA A 63 -21.92 -22.56 -1.17
CA ALA A 63 -21.10 -21.50 -1.75
C ALA A 63 -19.80 -21.29 -0.97
N ALA A 64 -19.85 -21.24 0.37
CA ALA A 64 -18.67 -21.12 1.22
C ALA A 64 -17.71 -22.30 1.06
N LYS A 65 -18.24 -23.54 1.02
CA LYS A 65 -17.43 -24.75 0.77
C LYS A 65 -16.77 -24.72 -0.60
N LEU A 66 -17.50 -24.32 -1.64
CA LEU A 66 -16.97 -24.20 -3.00
C LEU A 66 -15.85 -23.14 -3.06
N GLN A 67 -16.02 -22.03 -2.34
CA GLN A 67 -15.00 -21.00 -2.22
C GLN A 67 -13.75 -21.51 -1.47
N GLU A 68 -13.94 -22.27 -0.38
CA GLU A 68 -12.82 -22.88 0.37
C GLU A 68 -12.06 -23.91 -0.47
N GLU A 69 -12.77 -24.78 -1.20
CA GLU A 69 -12.17 -25.74 -2.13
C GLU A 69 -11.39 -25.03 -3.23
N ALA A 70 -11.94 -23.97 -3.83
CA ALA A 70 -11.24 -23.19 -4.84
C ALA A 70 -9.94 -22.58 -4.32
N ILE A 71 -9.88 -22.18 -3.03
CA ILE A 71 -8.66 -21.68 -2.41
C ILE A 71 -7.66 -22.81 -2.16
N LEU A 72 -8.13 -23.97 -1.68
CA LEU A 72 -7.29 -25.16 -1.52
C LEU A 72 -6.71 -25.65 -2.85
N ASP A 73 -7.46 -25.58 -3.94
CA ASP A 73 -6.98 -25.94 -5.26
C ASP A 73 -5.91 -24.99 -5.78
N LYS A 74 -6.04 -23.69 -5.52
CA LYS A 74 -4.95 -22.72 -5.79
C LYS A 74 -3.71 -23.05 -4.97
N TYR A 75 -3.88 -23.39 -3.69
CA TYR A 75 -2.80 -23.80 -2.80
C TYR A 75 -2.09 -25.07 -3.30
N ARG A 76 -2.83 -26.13 -3.63
CA ARG A 76 -2.28 -27.39 -4.18
C ARG A 76 -1.48 -27.13 -5.45
N LYS A 77 -1.97 -26.24 -6.32
CA LYS A 77 -1.26 -25.82 -7.54
C LYS A 77 0.02 -25.04 -7.22
N SER A 78 0.02 -24.19 -6.20
CA SER A 78 1.17 -23.35 -5.85
C SER A 78 2.35 -24.13 -5.25
N ILE A 79 2.06 -25.24 -4.57
CA ILE A 79 3.06 -26.14 -3.97
C ILE A 79 3.48 -27.30 -4.87
N LYS A 80 2.74 -27.56 -5.97
CA LYS A 80 3.00 -28.70 -6.86
C LYS A 80 4.42 -28.64 -7.44
N GLY A 81 5.19 -29.70 -7.24
CA GLY A 81 6.56 -29.83 -7.75
C GLY A 81 7.62 -29.05 -6.96
N LYS A 82 7.27 -28.45 -5.81
CA LYS A 82 8.21 -27.76 -4.93
C LYS A 82 8.49 -28.58 -3.68
N GLN A 83 9.68 -28.41 -3.12
CA GLN A 83 10.02 -28.98 -1.81
C GLN A 83 9.32 -28.18 -0.71
N PHE A 84 8.40 -28.81 0.02
CA PHE A 84 7.52 -28.13 0.97
C PHE A 84 8.28 -27.39 2.08
N LEU A 85 9.40 -27.96 2.52
CA LEU A 85 10.26 -27.38 3.56
C LEU A 85 11.03 -26.13 3.09
N GLN A 86 11.23 -25.95 1.79
CA GLN A 86 11.91 -24.79 1.22
C GLN A 86 10.94 -23.63 0.91
N LEU A 87 9.64 -23.85 1.07
CA LEU A 87 8.64 -22.80 0.88
C LEU A 87 8.69 -21.77 2.01
N THR A 88 8.32 -20.53 1.69
CA THR A 88 8.13 -19.51 2.74
C THR A 88 6.98 -19.91 3.66
N MET A 89 6.98 -19.46 4.91
CA MET A 89 5.89 -19.77 5.86
C MET A 89 4.52 -19.31 5.33
N TYR A 90 4.50 -18.20 4.58
CA TYR A 90 3.31 -17.73 3.88
C TYR A 90 2.85 -18.70 2.79
N GLN A 91 3.78 -19.24 1.99
CA GLN A 91 3.48 -20.26 0.99
C GLN A 91 3.02 -21.57 1.64
N GLN A 92 3.64 -21.99 2.74
CA GLN A 92 3.25 -23.19 3.49
C GLN A 92 1.81 -23.12 3.98
N LEU A 93 1.35 -21.95 4.44
CA LEU A 93 -0.05 -21.69 4.84
C LEU A 93 -0.99 -21.35 3.67
N GLY A 94 -0.50 -21.23 2.43
CA GLY A 94 -1.32 -20.85 1.28
C GLY A 94 -1.77 -19.38 1.28
N LEU A 95 -0.99 -18.50 1.89
CA LEU A 95 -1.16 -17.05 1.91
C LEU A 95 -0.30 -16.36 0.85
N THR A 96 -0.22 -16.93 -0.35
CA THR A 96 0.60 -16.36 -1.44
C THR A 96 0.11 -15.01 -1.92
N ASP A 97 -1.19 -14.76 -1.85
CA ASP A 97 -1.83 -13.58 -2.42
C ASP A 97 -1.69 -12.36 -1.49
N VAL A 98 -1.65 -12.60 -0.17
CA VAL A 98 -1.62 -11.54 0.86
C VAL A 98 -0.23 -11.37 1.46
N MET A 99 0.55 -12.46 1.55
CA MET A 99 1.92 -12.46 2.10
C MET A 99 2.01 -11.68 3.43
N PHE A 100 2.78 -10.60 3.46
CA PHE A 100 3.10 -9.84 4.67
C PHE A 100 1.90 -9.09 5.26
N ASP A 101 0.92 -8.72 4.44
CA ASP A 101 -0.28 -7.98 4.87
C ASP A 101 -1.35 -8.90 5.50
N ALA A 102 -1.04 -10.19 5.68
CA ALA A 102 -1.98 -11.16 6.23
C ALA A 102 -2.40 -10.79 7.66
N THR A 103 -3.72 -10.68 7.85
CA THR A 103 -4.31 -10.42 9.17
C THR A 103 -4.27 -11.69 10.04
N PRO A 104 -4.24 -11.57 11.38
CA PRO A 104 -4.22 -12.74 12.26
C PRO A 104 -5.41 -13.68 12.03
N GLU A 105 -6.57 -13.14 11.63
CA GLU A 105 -7.74 -13.96 11.29
C GLU A 105 -7.55 -14.74 9.99
N GLN A 106 -6.98 -14.12 8.97
CA GLN A 106 -6.65 -14.79 7.71
C GLN A 106 -5.62 -15.90 7.94
N ILE A 107 -4.62 -15.66 8.80
CA ILE A 107 -3.61 -16.66 9.18
C ILE A 107 -4.25 -17.86 9.86
N LYS A 108 -5.15 -17.64 10.84
CA LYS A 108 -5.88 -18.72 11.51
C LYS A 108 -6.73 -19.53 10.53
N LYS A 109 -7.51 -18.87 9.67
CA LYS A 109 -8.34 -19.55 8.65
C LYS A 109 -7.49 -20.32 7.66
N ALA A 110 -6.36 -19.77 7.22
CA ALA A 110 -5.42 -20.45 6.34
C ALA A 110 -4.78 -21.67 6.99
N TYR A 111 -4.35 -21.53 8.25
CA TYR A 111 -3.82 -22.63 9.04
C TYR A 111 -4.82 -23.78 9.17
N HIS A 112 -6.07 -23.53 9.57
CA HIS A 112 -7.06 -24.62 9.70
C HIS A 112 -7.31 -25.36 8.39
N ARG A 113 -7.33 -24.65 7.26
CA ARG A 113 -7.49 -25.27 5.93
C ARG A 113 -6.32 -26.18 5.57
N VAL A 114 -5.10 -25.68 5.75
CA VAL A 114 -3.87 -26.42 5.42
C VAL A 114 -3.61 -27.56 6.41
N LEU A 115 -3.92 -27.35 7.69
CA LEU A 115 -3.80 -28.35 8.74
C LEU A 115 -4.63 -29.59 8.40
N ILE A 116 -5.89 -29.43 7.97
CA ILE A 116 -6.73 -30.55 7.57
C ILE A 116 -6.12 -31.34 6.42
N GLU A 117 -5.43 -30.68 5.48
CA GLU A 117 -4.80 -31.35 4.33
C GLU A 117 -3.55 -32.14 4.72
N HIS A 118 -2.73 -31.62 5.64
CA HIS A 118 -1.47 -32.24 6.08
C HIS A 118 -1.56 -32.96 7.44
N HIS A 119 -2.76 -33.11 8.00
CA HIS A 119 -2.96 -33.79 9.29
C HIS A 119 -2.57 -35.28 9.17
N PRO A 120 -1.91 -35.87 10.18
CA PRO A 120 -1.52 -37.29 10.18
C PRO A 120 -2.71 -38.24 9.90
N ASP A 121 -3.89 -37.93 10.46
CA ASP A 121 -5.15 -38.67 10.22
C ASP A 121 -5.55 -38.75 8.73
N LYS A 122 -5.25 -37.70 7.94
CA LYS A 122 -5.62 -37.64 6.52
C LYS A 122 -4.50 -38.14 5.60
N THR A 123 -3.24 -37.89 5.97
CA THR A 123 -2.07 -38.29 5.20
C THR A 123 -1.62 -39.72 5.48
N LEU A 124 -2.16 -40.35 6.53
CA LEU A 124 -1.79 -41.69 7.03
C LEU A 124 -0.29 -41.78 7.39
N LYS A 125 0.32 -40.64 7.73
CA LYS A 125 1.71 -40.52 8.17
C LYS A 125 1.75 -40.23 9.66
N ASP A 126 2.92 -40.46 10.26
CA ASP A 126 3.16 -40.18 11.68
C ASP A 126 3.04 -38.68 12.00
N GLU A 127 2.80 -38.37 13.29
CA GLU A 127 2.75 -36.99 13.80
C GLU A 127 4.07 -36.23 13.59
N ASP A 128 5.17 -36.97 13.37
CA ASP A 128 6.49 -36.44 13.07
C ASP A 128 6.69 -36.12 11.57
N ASP A 129 5.64 -36.09 10.73
CA ASP A 129 5.78 -35.68 9.32
C ASP A 129 6.40 -34.27 9.26
N PRO A 130 7.56 -34.10 8.62
CA PRO A 130 8.22 -32.79 8.51
C PRO A 130 7.31 -31.72 7.89
N ASN A 131 6.37 -32.10 7.02
CA ASN A 131 5.41 -31.15 6.46
C ASN A 131 4.39 -30.66 7.50
N TYR A 132 3.89 -31.55 8.35
CA TYR A 132 2.97 -31.21 9.42
C TYR A 132 3.63 -30.28 10.44
N LEU A 133 4.84 -30.63 10.87
CA LEU A 133 5.64 -29.79 11.78
C LEU A 133 5.96 -28.42 11.18
N ALA A 134 6.23 -28.34 9.87
CA ALA A 134 6.43 -27.06 9.18
C ALA A 134 5.17 -26.18 9.18
N VAL A 135 3.98 -26.76 8.97
CA VAL A 135 2.70 -26.03 9.03
C VAL A 135 2.44 -25.48 10.45
N GLN A 136 2.68 -26.29 11.48
CA GLN A 136 2.56 -25.85 12.87
C GLN A 136 3.55 -24.72 13.19
N LYS A 137 4.82 -24.87 12.81
CA LYS A 137 5.85 -23.85 12.99
C LYS A 137 5.46 -22.54 12.29
N ALA A 138 4.97 -22.62 11.05
CA ALA A 138 4.48 -21.46 10.29
C ALA A 138 3.36 -20.73 11.03
N PHE A 139 2.38 -21.45 11.56
CA PHE A 139 1.30 -20.86 12.34
C PHE A 139 1.78 -20.20 13.63
N HIS A 140 2.64 -20.86 14.40
CA HIS A 140 3.16 -20.30 15.66
C HIS A 140 4.01 -19.04 15.45
N THR A 141 4.80 -18.99 14.38
CA THR A 141 5.62 -17.81 14.06
C THR A 141 4.77 -16.67 13.52
N LEU A 142 3.84 -16.93 12.60
CA LEU A 142 3.05 -15.87 11.94
C LEU A 142 1.90 -15.33 12.80
N THR A 143 1.42 -16.08 13.79
CA THR A 143 0.36 -15.63 14.70
C THR A 143 0.87 -14.62 15.73
N ASP A 144 2.09 -14.78 16.21
CA ASP A 144 2.73 -13.87 17.17
C ASP A 144 3.34 -12.68 16.40
N ALA A 145 2.91 -11.47 16.75
CA ALA A 145 3.36 -10.25 16.07
C ALA A 145 4.88 -10.04 16.14
N GLN A 146 5.53 -10.39 17.25
CA GLN A 146 6.98 -10.21 17.41
C GLN A 146 7.74 -11.23 16.55
N LYS A 147 7.31 -12.49 16.57
CA LYS A 147 7.93 -13.55 15.76
C LYS A 147 7.68 -13.35 14.27
N LYS A 148 6.48 -12.87 13.90
CA LYS A 148 6.15 -12.48 12.53
C LYS A 148 7.08 -11.37 12.04
N ARG A 149 7.26 -10.29 12.83
CA ARG A 149 8.21 -9.22 12.49
C ARG A 149 9.64 -9.74 12.31
N ALA A 150 10.11 -10.59 13.23
CA ALA A 150 11.44 -11.19 13.14
C ALA A 150 11.61 -12.08 11.89
N TYR A 151 10.60 -12.87 11.54
CA TYR A 151 10.61 -13.69 10.34
C TYR A 151 10.55 -12.84 9.06
N ASP A 152 9.70 -11.81 9.06
CA ASP A 152 9.51 -10.93 7.91
C ASP A 152 10.78 -10.14 7.59
N SER A 153 11.61 -9.80 8.58
CA SER A 153 12.87 -9.11 8.37
C SER A 153 13.95 -9.98 7.71
N GLN A 154 13.82 -11.31 7.79
CA GLN A 154 14.74 -12.30 7.22
C GLN A 154 14.34 -12.73 5.80
N CYS A 155 13.08 -12.55 5.44
CA CYS A 155 12.59 -12.88 4.11
C CYS A 155 13.40 -12.13 3.05
N GLU A 156 13.68 -12.80 1.92
CA GLU A 156 14.44 -12.20 0.83
C GLU A 156 13.85 -10.85 0.43
N PHE A 157 14.74 -9.86 0.28
CA PHE A 157 14.38 -8.50 -0.04
C PHE A 157 15.33 -7.98 -1.12
N ASP A 158 14.76 -7.42 -2.18
CA ASP A 158 15.53 -6.76 -3.22
C ASP A 158 16.03 -5.40 -2.71
N GLU A 159 17.32 -5.34 -2.37
CA GLU A 159 18.00 -4.15 -1.88
C GLU A 159 18.44 -3.19 -2.99
N TRP A 160 18.20 -3.53 -4.26
CA TRP A 160 18.61 -2.71 -5.40
C TRP A 160 17.94 -1.33 -5.37
N ILE A 161 18.77 -0.30 -5.58
CA ILE A 161 18.37 1.11 -5.71
C ILE A 161 18.89 1.70 -7.03
N PRO A 162 18.15 2.62 -7.66
CA PRO A 162 18.61 3.31 -8.86
C PRO A 162 19.96 4.01 -8.64
N LEU A 163 20.83 4.01 -9.66
CA LEU A 163 22.15 4.62 -9.56
C LEU A 163 22.06 6.15 -9.53
N GLY A 164 20.99 6.73 -10.06
CA GLY A 164 20.79 8.17 -10.16
C GLY A 164 21.48 8.81 -11.37
N THR A 165 22.18 8.00 -12.19
CA THR A 165 22.76 8.38 -13.48
C THR A 165 21.92 7.93 -14.67
N GLU A 166 20.74 7.34 -14.43
CA GLU A 166 19.83 6.96 -15.50
C GLU A 166 19.35 8.20 -16.29
N LYS A 167 19.13 8.02 -17.59
CA LYS A 167 18.59 9.08 -18.47
C LYS A 167 17.08 9.24 -18.23
N ILE A 168 16.74 9.82 -17.08
CA ILE A 168 15.36 10.10 -16.69
C ILE A 168 14.78 11.16 -17.64
N LYS A 169 13.55 10.94 -18.09
CA LYS A 169 12.82 11.86 -18.96
C LYS A 169 12.75 13.23 -18.30
N THR A 170 13.33 14.20 -18.97
CA THR A 170 13.26 15.61 -18.63
C THR A 170 12.05 16.25 -19.30
N ASP A 171 11.66 17.42 -18.80
CA ASP A 171 10.58 18.24 -19.37
C ASP A 171 10.76 18.54 -20.85
N ASP A 172 12.01 18.58 -21.32
CA ASP A 172 12.38 18.80 -22.72
C ASP A 172 12.19 17.56 -23.61
N GLY A 173 11.58 16.49 -23.08
CA GLY A 173 11.44 15.19 -23.75
C GLY A 173 12.76 14.42 -23.91
N LYS A 174 13.88 14.94 -23.37
CA LYS A 174 15.19 14.28 -23.40
C LYS A 174 15.26 13.26 -22.26
N GLY A 175 15.31 11.98 -22.61
CA GLY A 175 15.46 10.87 -21.67
C GLY A 175 14.67 9.66 -22.12
N THR A 176 15.02 8.49 -21.60
CA THR A 176 14.43 7.22 -21.99
C THR A 176 13.56 6.62 -20.89
N VAL A 177 13.91 6.86 -19.63
CA VAL A 177 13.28 6.21 -18.47
C VAL A 177 12.31 7.15 -17.77
N ASP A 178 11.13 6.67 -17.41
CA ASP A 178 10.19 7.43 -16.58
C ASP A 178 10.60 7.40 -15.10
N PHE A 179 10.56 8.56 -14.45
CA PHE A 179 10.96 8.73 -13.05
C PHE A 179 10.06 7.91 -12.12
N TYR A 180 8.74 8.00 -12.31
CA TYR A 180 7.76 7.37 -11.43
C TYR A 180 7.81 5.85 -11.56
N ALA A 181 7.93 5.33 -12.79
CA ALA A 181 8.11 3.91 -13.02
C ALA A 181 9.42 3.35 -12.44
N LEU A 182 10.49 4.15 -12.38
CA LEU A 182 11.78 3.73 -11.83
C LEU A 182 11.82 3.76 -10.30
N TYR A 183 11.40 4.87 -9.68
CA TYR A 183 11.51 5.08 -8.24
C TYR A 183 10.29 4.61 -7.45
N GLY A 184 9.08 4.65 -8.02
CA GLY A 184 7.83 4.26 -7.36
C GLY A 184 7.89 2.86 -6.77
N PRO A 185 8.19 1.81 -7.56
CA PRO A 185 8.29 0.44 -7.06
C PRO A 185 9.41 0.27 -6.02
N VAL A 186 10.46 1.09 -6.08
CA VAL A 186 11.55 1.05 -5.09
C VAL A 186 11.06 1.58 -3.75
N PHE A 187 10.36 2.71 -3.72
CA PHE A 187 9.79 3.26 -2.50
C PHE A 187 8.69 2.36 -1.91
N GLU A 188 7.82 1.80 -2.74
CA GLU A 188 6.79 0.85 -2.30
C GLU A 188 7.38 -0.39 -1.65
N ARG A 189 8.44 -0.96 -2.23
CA ARG A 189 9.16 -2.10 -1.63
C ARG A 189 9.75 -1.76 -0.27
N ASN A 190 10.38 -0.60 -0.14
CA ASN A 190 10.98 -0.17 1.13
C ASN A 190 9.92 0.24 2.16
N ALA A 191 8.75 0.71 1.73
CA ALA A 191 7.65 1.14 2.60
C ALA A 191 7.14 0.00 3.50
N ARG A 192 7.33 -1.26 3.07
CA ARG A 192 7.04 -2.46 3.86
C ARG A 192 7.66 -2.41 5.26
N PHE A 193 8.87 -1.85 5.40
CA PHE A 193 9.60 -1.81 6.66
C PHE A 193 9.30 -0.58 7.52
N SER A 194 8.34 0.27 7.12
CA SER A 194 8.01 1.45 7.91
C SER A 194 7.26 1.13 9.19
N GLU A 195 7.67 1.70 10.32
CA GLU A 195 6.91 1.66 11.57
C GLU A 195 5.68 2.60 11.52
N VAL A 196 5.80 3.73 10.80
CA VAL A 196 4.76 4.76 10.72
C VAL A 196 3.86 4.53 9.50
N LYS A 197 2.55 4.42 9.73
CA LYS A 197 1.53 4.27 8.67
C LYS A 197 0.48 5.38 8.80
N PRO A 198 -0.10 5.90 7.70
CA PRO A 198 0.10 5.48 6.30
C PRO A 198 1.41 6.02 5.71
N VAL A 199 2.01 5.24 4.80
CA VAL A 199 3.21 5.65 4.08
C VAL A 199 2.81 6.53 2.88
N PRO A 200 3.31 7.77 2.75
CA PRO A 200 3.05 8.60 1.59
C PRO A 200 3.54 7.95 0.29
N LEU A 201 2.71 7.99 -0.75
CA LEU A 201 3.07 7.52 -2.08
C LEU A 201 3.87 8.59 -2.83
N LEU A 202 4.71 8.18 -3.79
CA LEU A 202 5.51 9.10 -4.60
C LEU A 202 4.64 10.07 -5.45
N GLY A 203 3.44 9.60 -5.81
CA GLY A 203 2.50 10.32 -6.65
C GLY A 203 2.88 10.30 -8.13
N ASP A 204 2.40 11.31 -8.84
CA ASP A 204 2.58 11.53 -10.27
C ASP A 204 3.03 12.98 -10.55
N ASP A 205 3.08 13.37 -11.82
CA ASP A 205 3.50 14.70 -12.23
C ASP A 205 2.50 15.81 -11.87
N SER A 206 1.25 15.45 -11.58
CA SER A 206 0.18 16.38 -11.20
C SER A 206 0.08 16.61 -9.69
N THR A 207 0.82 15.84 -8.89
CA THR A 207 0.77 15.88 -7.43
C THR A 207 1.23 17.26 -6.89
N PRO A 208 0.48 17.88 -5.96
CA PRO A 208 0.84 19.16 -5.36
C PRO A 208 2.21 19.15 -4.67
N LEU A 209 2.94 20.26 -4.76
CA LEU A 209 4.29 20.38 -4.17
C LEU A 209 4.32 20.18 -2.64
N ASP A 210 3.22 20.48 -1.95
CA ASP A 210 3.10 20.28 -0.51
C ASP A 210 3.11 18.78 -0.16
N ASP A 211 2.39 17.96 -0.94
CA ASP A 211 2.38 16.50 -0.79
C ASP A 211 3.73 15.89 -1.15
N VAL A 212 4.40 16.44 -2.18
CA VAL A 212 5.79 16.04 -2.54
C VAL A 212 6.75 16.36 -1.39
N THR A 213 6.59 17.51 -0.75
CA THR A 213 7.42 17.91 0.40
C THR A 213 7.15 17.00 1.60
N ALA A 214 5.89 16.69 1.88
CA ALA A 214 5.50 15.75 2.94
C ALA A 214 6.07 14.33 2.69
N PHE A 215 6.01 13.85 1.45
CA PHE A 215 6.61 12.58 1.03
C PHE A 215 8.11 12.55 1.35
N TYR A 216 8.88 13.54 0.89
CA TYR A 216 10.31 13.56 1.15
C TYR A 216 10.64 13.71 2.63
N ASN A 217 9.89 14.52 3.37
CA ASN A 217 10.07 14.68 4.81
C ASN A 217 9.86 13.35 5.57
N PHE A 218 8.82 12.60 5.20
CA PHE A 218 8.58 11.26 5.74
C PHE A 218 9.78 10.33 5.50
N TRP A 219 10.32 10.31 4.27
CA TRP A 219 11.44 9.45 3.92
C TRP A 219 12.78 9.89 4.52
N PHE A 220 12.98 11.18 4.77
CA PHE A 220 14.13 11.67 5.55
C PHE A 220 14.08 11.28 7.03
N GLN A 221 12.87 11.12 7.57
CA GLN A 221 12.60 10.69 8.94
C GLN A 221 12.16 9.23 9.00
N PHE A 222 12.53 8.42 8.00
CA PHE A 222 12.05 7.05 7.87
C PHE A 222 12.48 6.21 9.07
N ASP A 223 11.52 5.65 9.79
CA ASP A 223 11.79 4.70 10.87
C ASP A 223 11.48 3.27 10.41
N SER A 224 12.48 2.40 10.57
CA SER A 224 12.45 1.02 10.07
C SER A 224 12.37 0.04 11.23
N TRP A 225 11.36 -0.83 11.19
CA TRP A 225 11.22 -1.94 12.14
C TRP A 225 12.06 -3.16 11.77
N ARG A 226 12.77 -3.12 10.64
CA ARG A 226 13.59 -4.24 10.16
C ARG A 226 14.66 -4.60 11.19
N ASP A 227 14.68 -5.88 11.56
CA ASP A 227 15.61 -6.44 12.54
C ASP A 227 16.74 -7.20 11.84
N PHE A 228 17.98 -6.93 12.27
CA PHE A 228 19.23 -7.50 11.75
C PHE A 228 19.92 -8.43 12.77
N THR A 229 19.29 -8.69 13.91
CA THR A 229 19.87 -9.54 14.96
C THR A 229 19.79 -11.04 14.64
N HIS A 230 18.91 -11.46 13.72
CA HIS A 230 18.72 -12.88 13.41
C HIS A 230 19.93 -13.53 12.75
N ASN A 231 20.64 -12.82 11.87
CA ASN A 231 21.84 -13.32 11.20
C ASN A 231 23.10 -13.09 12.07
N ALA A 232 22.93 -13.27 13.38
CA ALA A 232 24.01 -13.19 14.35
C ALA A 232 25.05 -14.30 14.09
N GLU A 233 26.31 -13.92 13.99
CA GLU A 233 27.42 -14.84 13.76
C GLU A 233 27.73 -15.71 14.98
N HIS A 234 27.58 -15.15 16.18
CA HIS A 234 27.92 -15.86 17.42
C HIS A 234 26.70 -16.50 18.06
N ASP A 235 26.76 -17.82 18.26
CA ASP A 235 25.77 -18.54 19.04
C ASP A 235 25.91 -18.19 20.53
N VAL A 236 24.86 -17.57 21.07
CA VAL A 236 24.79 -17.09 22.45
C VAL A 236 24.51 -18.23 23.43
N ASP A 237 23.93 -19.33 22.96
CA ASP A 237 23.57 -20.47 23.81
C ASP A 237 24.70 -21.50 23.93
N SER A 238 25.72 -21.42 23.06
CA SER A 238 26.97 -22.18 23.19
C SER A 238 27.94 -21.63 24.25
N ALA A 239 27.65 -20.46 24.86
CA ALA A 239 28.53 -19.86 25.85
C ALA A 239 28.53 -20.63 27.19
N GLU A 240 29.73 -20.93 27.72
CA GLU A 240 29.89 -21.71 28.95
C GLU A 240 29.66 -20.85 30.20
N HIS A 241 29.94 -19.55 30.10
CA HIS A 241 29.88 -18.62 31.23
C HIS A 241 29.10 -17.35 30.91
N ARG A 242 28.55 -16.71 31.96
CA ARG A 242 27.69 -15.51 31.84
C ARG A 242 28.38 -14.35 31.11
N ASP A 243 29.67 -14.14 31.37
CA ASP A 243 30.43 -13.04 30.78
C ASP A 243 30.74 -13.29 29.31
N GLU A 244 31.00 -14.55 28.94
CA GLU A 244 31.10 -14.96 27.54
C GLU A 244 29.77 -14.73 26.81
N LYS A 245 28.65 -15.19 27.39
CA LYS A 245 27.30 -14.96 26.85
C LYS A 245 27.04 -13.48 26.59
N ARG A 246 27.38 -12.61 27.54
CA ARG A 246 27.27 -11.15 27.41
C ARG A 246 28.18 -10.58 26.31
N PHE A 247 29.40 -11.10 26.20
CA PHE A 247 30.35 -10.69 25.17
C PHE A 247 29.88 -11.08 23.76
N LEU A 248 29.38 -12.30 23.58
CA LEU A 248 28.82 -12.77 22.31
C LEU A 248 27.58 -11.96 21.91
N MET A 249 26.65 -11.73 22.85
CA MET A 249 25.49 -10.84 22.63
C MET A 249 25.92 -9.44 22.17
N LYS A 250 26.94 -8.86 22.82
CA LYS A 250 27.46 -7.52 22.47
C LYS A 250 28.07 -7.50 21.07
N LYS A 251 28.78 -8.56 20.67
CA LYS A 251 29.32 -8.68 19.30
C LYS A 251 28.20 -8.77 18.26
N ASN A 252 27.18 -9.59 18.52
CA ASN A 252 26.01 -9.70 17.65
C ASN A 252 25.26 -8.38 17.52
N GLU A 253 25.04 -7.68 18.63
CA GLU A 253 24.41 -6.36 18.63
C GLU A 253 25.24 -5.34 17.85
N ALA A 254 26.57 -5.37 17.97
CA ALA A 254 27.46 -4.50 17.19
C ALA A 254 27.39 -4.81 15.69
N ALA A 255 27.32 -6.09 15.30
CA ALA A 255 27.15 -6.49 13.90
C ALA A 255 25.78 -6.05 13.35
N ALA A 256 24.70 -6.27 14.10
CA ALA A 256 23.35 -5.83 13.74
C ALA A 256 23.28 -4.30 13.59
N LYS A 257 23.91 -3.53 14.50
CA LYS A 257 24.01 -2.07 14.38
C LYS A 257 24.76 -1.62 13.13
N LYS A 258 25.81 -2.32 12.73
CA LYS A 258 26.54 -2.03 11.48
C LYS A 258 25.66 -2.27 10.25
N LEU A 259 24.90 -3.37 10.21
CA LEU A 259 23.95 -3.66 9.13
C LEU A 259 22.82 -2.63 9.07
N LYS A 260 22.23 -2.29 10.23
CA LYS A 260 21.22 -1.24 10.34
C LYS A 260 21.77 0.09 9.82
N LYS A 261 22.99 0.49 10.20
CA LYS A 261 23.64 1.71 9.69
C LYS A 261 23.83 1.69 8.17
N LYS A 262 24.23 0.55 7.59
CA LYS A 262 24.35 0.40 6.12
C LYS A 262 23.00 0.56 5.44
N GLU A 263 21.93 0.01 6.02
CA GLU A 263 20.58 0.15 5.49
C GLU A 263 20.11 1.62 5.50
N TYR A 264 20.29 2.34 6.61
CA TYR A 264 19.95 3.77 6.65
C TYR A 264 20.78 4.59 5.66
N ALA A 265 22.07 4.27 5.49
CA ALA A 265 22.90 4.92 4.48
C ALA A 265 22.37 4.64 3.06
N ARG A 266 21.96 3.41 2.77
CA ARG A 266 21.32 3.03 1.49
C ARG A 266 20.03 3.82 1.26
N LEU A 267 19.15 3.89 2.25
CA LEU A 267 17.89 4.64 2.16
C LEU A 267 18.14 6.15 1.97
N ALA A 268 19.08 6.74 2.71
CA ALA A 268 19.48 8.14 2.51
C ALA A 268 19.95 8.38 1.07
N THR A 269 20.81 7.50 0.52
CA THR A 269 21.26 7.63 -0.88
C THR A 269 20.12 7.49 -1.88
N LEU A 270 19.14 6.62 -1.61
CA LEU A 270 17.94 6.48 -2.45
C LEU A 270 17.13 7.79 -2.48
N VAL A 271 16.86 8.36 -1.30
CA VAL A 271 16.06 9.58 -1.14
C VAL A 271 16.77 10.78 -1.78
N ASP A 272 18.06 10.93 -1.54
CA ASP A 272 18.86 12.02 -2.11
C ASP A 272 18.91 11.95 -3.65
N ARG A 273 19.12 10.76 -4.21
CA ARG A 273 19.11 10.53 -5.66
C ARG A 273 17.73 10.80 -6.26
N ALA A 274 16.67 10.32 -5.61
CA ALA A 274 15.30 10.57 -6.06
C ALA A 274 14.99 12.06 -6.05
N LYS A 275 15.32 12.78 -4.96
CA LYS A 275 15.08 14.22 -4.83
C LYS A 275 15.87 15.05 -5.84
N ALA A 276 17.09 14.64 -6.17
CA ALA A 276 17.91 15.30 -7.18
C ALA A 276 17.34 15.14 -8.61
N ASN A 277 16.69 14.01 -8.88
CA ASN A 277 16.17 13.63 -10.20
C ASN A 277 14.66 13.86 -10.38
N ASP A 278 13.93 14.23 -9.34
CA ASP A 278 12.47 14.47 -9.40
C ASP A 278 12.14 15.63 -10.36
N PRO A 279 11.36 15.40 -11.43
CA PRO A 279 10.98 16.43 -12.40
C PRO A 279 10.30 17.64 -11.76
N ARG A 280 9.41 17.42 -10.78
CA ARG A 280 8.61 18.48 -10.13
C ARG A 280 9.53 19.43 -9.37
N LEU A 281 10.45 18.89 -8.58
CA LEU A 281 11.42 19.68 -7.82
C LEU A 281 12.45 20.36 -8.73
N ARG A 282 12.81 19.71 -9.86
CA ARG A 282 13.70 20.29 -10.86
C ARG A 282 13.09 21.54 -11.51
N ARG A 283 11.80 21.51 -11.86
CA ARG A 283 11.05 22.68 -12.37
C ARG A 283 11.04 23.83 -11.37
N VAL A 284 10.73 23.55 -10.10
CA VAL A 284 10.75 24.56 -9.04
C VAL A 284 12.13 25.18 -8.88
N LYS A 285 13.18 24.34 -8.88
CA LYS A 285 14.57 24.80 -8.79
C LYS A 285 14.98 25.63 -10.00
N GLN A 286 14.55 25.26 -11.20
CA GLN A 286 14.84 26.01 -12.43
C GLN A 286 14.11 27.37 -12.44
N ALA A 287 12.80 27.38 -12.15
CA ALA A 287 12.02 28.61 -12.07
C ALA A 287 12.58 29.59 -11.02
N ALA A 288 13.04 29.07 -9.87
CA ALA A 288 13.68 29.90 -8.83
C ALA A 288 15.03 30.49 -9.30
N LYS A 289 15.82 29.74 -10.08
CA LYS A 289 17.06 30.25 -10.69
C LYS A 289 16.78 31.31 -11.73
N ASP A 290 15.84 31.06 -12.63
CA ASP A 290 15.48 31.98 -13.72
C ASP A 290 14.91 33.29 -13.14
N LYS A 291 14.06 33.20 -12.10
CA LYS A 291 13.57 34.37 -11.36
C LYS A 291 14.72 35.17 -10.76
N LYS A 292 15.64 34.52 -10.04
CA LYS A 292 16.81 35.19 -9.44
C LYS A 292 17.72 35.82 -10.48
N GLU A 293 17.93 35.17 -11.62
CA GLU A 293 18.75 35.68 -12.73
C GLU A 293 18.07 36.88 -13.41
N SER A 294 16.75 36.83 -13.61
CA SER A 294 15.97 37.95 -14.15
C SER A 294 16.00 39.17 -13.21
N GLU A 295 15.90 38.96 -11.90
CA GLU A 295 16.02 40.03 -10.90
C GLU A 295 17.43 40.63 -10.88
N LYS A 296 18.47 39.80 -11.03
CA LYS A 296 19.86 40.28 -11.12
C LYS A 296 20.08 41.08 -12.41
N ARG A 297 19.64 40.57 -13.56
CA ARG A 297 19.71 41.27 -14.85
C ARG A 297 18.91 42.57 -14.85
N ALA A 298 17.73 42.60 -14.22
CA ALA A 298 16.94 43.81 -14.08
C ALA A 298 17.64 44.87 -13.23
N LYS A 299 18.30 44.48 -12.13
CA LYS A 299 19.12 45.38 -11.31
C LYS A 299 20.34 45.89 -12.05
N GLU A 300 21.06 45.01 -12.76
CA GLU A 300 22.22 45.38 -13.57
C GLU A 300 21.81 46.33 -14.72
N ALA A 301 20.70 46.06 -15.41
CA ALA A 301 20.16 46.92 -16.47
C ALA A 301 19.68 48.28 -15.94
N ALA A 302 19.04 48.31 -14.77
CA ALA A 302 18.63 49.57 -14.13
C ALA A 302 19.85 50.41 -13.73
N ALA A 303 20.89 49.79 -13.17
CA ALA A 303 22.14 50.47 -12.83
C ALA A 303 22.84 51.01 -14.09
N GLN A 304 22.90 50.21 -15.16
CA GLN A 304 23.49 50.63 -16.43
C GLN A 304 22.70 51.79 -17.07
N ALA A 305 21.37 51.75 -17.04
CA ALA A 305 20.53 52.83 -17.54
C ALA A 305 20.73 54.16 -16.79
N ILE A 306 20.98 54.12 -15.47
CA ILE A 306 21.32 55.31 -14.67
C ILE A 306 22.68 55.88 -15.11
N ILE A 307 23.69 55.03 -15.29
CA ILE A 307 25.02 55.45 -15.75
C ILE A 307 24.94 56.06 -17.16
N ASP A 308 24.21 55.41 -18.07
CA ASP A 308 24.07 55.87 -19.45
C ASP A 308 23.28 57.18 -19.54
N ALA A 309 22.25 57.37 -18.69
CA ALA A 309 21.53 58.63 -18.59
C ALA A 309 22.41 59.77 -18.05
N ALA A 310 23.24 59.50 -17.04
CA ALA A 310 24.19 60.49 -16.52
C ALA A 310 25.23 60.89 -17.56
N LYS A 311 25.80 59.93 -18.30
CA LYS A 311 26.75 60.19 -19.39
C LYS A 311 26.13 60.99 -20.53
N LYS A 312 24.88 60.68 -20.92
CA LYS A 312 24.15 61.46 -21.92
C LYS A 312 23.91 62.89 -21.46
N ALA A 313 23.44 63.09 -20.23
CA ALA A 313 23.24 64.43 -19.67
C ALA A 313 24.53 65.25 -19.61
N GLU A 314 25.66 64.62 -19.28
CA GLU A 314 26.97 65.28 -19.28
C GLU A 314 27.45 65.64 -20.70
N ALA A 315 27.26 64.73 -21.67
CA ALA A 315 27.57 64.99 -23.07
C ALA A 315 26.71 66.11 -23.68
N ASP A 316 25.41 66.12 -23.39
CA ASP A 316 24.48 67.17 -23.83
C ASP A 316 24.84 68.52 -23.21
N ALA A 317 25.22 68.54 -21.92
CA ALA A 317 25.69 69.76 -21.24
C ALA A 317 27.02 70.27 -21.81
N ALA A 318 27.95 69.38 -22.16
CA ALA A 318 29.21 69.75 -22.81
C ALA A 318 28.99 70.30 -24.22
N ALA A 319 28.11 69.68 -25.01
CA ALA A 319 27.72 70.15 -26.34
C ALA A 319 27.03 71.52 -26.28
N ALA A 320 26.14 71.75 -25.30
CA ALA A 320 25.50 73.04 -25.09
C ALA A 320 26.51 74.15 -24.72
N LYS A 321 27.51 73.84 -23.89
CA LYS A 321 28.59 74.78 -23.55
C LYS A 321 29.47 75.09 -24.76
N ALA A 322 29.84 74.08 -25.55
CA ALA A 322 30.64 74.27 -26.76
C ALA A 322 29.88 75.12 -27.81
N ALA A 323 28.58 74.87 -28.00
CA ALA A 323 27.74 75.67 -28.90
C ALA A 323 27.59 77.13 -28.42
N ALA A 324 27.51 77.36 -27.10
CA ALA A 324 27.49 78.72 -26.54
C ALA A 324 28.82 79.45 -26.77
N GLU A 325 29.96 78.78 -26.59
CA GLU A 325 31.28 79.37 -26.88
C GLU A 325 31.50 79.65 -28.38
N GLU A 326 31.02 78.80 -29.27
CA GLU A 326 31.10 79.05 -30.72
C GLU A 326 30.20 80.22 -31.15
N ALA A 327 28.99 80.33 -30.59
CA ALA A 327 28.10 81.46 -30.85
C ALA A 327 28.70 82.79 -30.34
N GLU A 328 29.38 82.77 -29.20
CA GLU A 328 30.06 83.95 -28.65
C GLU A 328 31.26 84.37 -29.51
N LYS A 329 32.04 83.40 -30.02
CA LYS A 329 33.14 83.66 -30.97
C LYS A 329 32.68 84.16 -32.35
N ALA A 330 31.50 83.76 -32.81
CA ALA A 330 30.92 84.26 -34.07
C ALA A 330 30.31 85.67 -33.95
N SER A 331 30.12 86.18 -32.73
CA SER A 331 29.56 87.51 -32.45
C SER A 331 30.61 88.61 -32.23
N LYS A 332 31.91 88.26 -32.29
CA LYS A 332 33.05 89.17 -32.16
C LYS A 332 33.72 89.42 -33.51
#